data_AF-A0A4Q4KKH1-F1
#
_entry.id   AF-A0A4Q4KKH1-F1
#
_cell.length_a   1.000
_cell.length_b   1.000
_cell.length_c   1.000
_cell.angle_alpha   90.00
_cell.angle_beta   90.00
_cell.angle_gamma   90.00
#
_symmetry.space_group_name_H-M   'P 1'
#
loop_
_entity.id
_entity.type
_entity.pdbx_description
1 polymer ?
#
loop_
_entity_poly.entity_id
_entity_poly.type
_entity_poly.pdbx_seq_one_letter_code
_entity_poly.pdbx_strand_id
1 'polypeptide(L)'
;MTKWGTYSIFVALLAMLLPFILIAFEATDISSSPFFPLIALVFGSLGVMIHLFSLLKSDTLNGSALLLLTSVLSIIFGFSLSSLGIPNAKYLLLMGALLVAVWIIIPNKKQEEE
;
A
#
# COMPACT_ATOMS: atom_id res chain seq x y z
N MET A 1 -1.94 -0.06 18.46
CA MET A 1 -1.77 -1.03 17.35
C MET A 1 -1.53 -0.34 16.01
N THR A 2 -2.22 0.78 15.75
CA THR A 2 -2.07 1.67 14.60
C THR A 2 -0.61 2.02 14.23
N LYS A 3 0.27 2.33 15.19
CA LYS A 3 1.70 2.61 14.91
C LYS A 3 2.42 1.45 14.19
N TRP A 4 2.16 0.20 14.61
CA TRP A 4 2.72 -1.00 13.99
C TRP A 4 2.17 -1.20 12.57
N GLY A 5 0.89 -0.89 12.35
CA GLY A 5 0.28 -0.87 11.02
C GLY A 5 1.00 0.11 10.09
N THR A 6 1.24 1.33 10.55
CA THR A 6 1.97 2.36 9.80
C THR A 6 3.40 1.96 9.51
N TYR A 7 4.15 1.43 10.49
CA TYR A 7 5.52 0.96 10.25
C TYR A 7 5.58 -0.18 9.24
N SER A 8 4.60 -1.10 9.26
CA SER A 8 4.54 -2.20 8.30
C SER A 8 4.29 -1.69 6.88
N ILE A 9 3.37 -0.72 6.70
CA ILE A 9 3.16 -0.06 5.40
C ILE A 9 4.43 0.67 4.96
N PHE A 10 5.12 1.35 5.89
CA PHE A 10 6.38 2.04 5.57
C PHE A 10 7.48 1.09 5.09
N VAL A 11 7.65 -0.06 5.75
CA VAL A 11 8.58 -1.11 5.28
C VAL A 11 8.19 -1.62 3.90
N ALA A 12 6.90 -1.81 3.63
CA ALA A 12 6.44 -2.21 2.30
C ALA A 12 6.79 -1.17 1.24
N LEU A 13 6.59 0.12 1.52
CA LEU A 13 6.95 1.21 0.61
C LEU A 13 8.47 1.27 0.36
N LEU A 14 9.28 1.09 1.40
CA LEU A 14 10.74 1.01 1.23
C LEU A 14 11.13 -0.18 0.36
N ALA A 15 10.51 -1.34 0.55
CA ALA A 15 10.77 -2.52 -0.27
C ALA A 15 10.34 -2.31 -1.74
N MET A 16 9.32 -1.50 -2.00
CA MET A 16 8.93 -1.11 -3.36
C MET A 16 9.95 -0.16 -4.01
N LEU A 17 10.52 0.78 -3.24
CA LEU A 17 11.43 1.80 -3.77
C LEU A 17 12.87 1.32 -3.90
N LEU A 18 13.33 0.42 -3.02
CA LEU A 18 14.73 0.00 -2.97
C LEU A 18 15.25 -0.61 -4.29
N PRO A 19 14.50 -1.45 -5.03
CA PRO A 19 14.91 -1.93 -6.34
C PRO A 19 15.29 -0.80 -7.30
N PHE A 20 14.52 0.30 -7.34
CA PHE A 20 14.80 1.43 -8.21
C PHE A 20 16.07 2.19 -7.81
N ILE A 21 16.32 2.31 -6.50
CA ILE A 21 17.56 2.89 -5.98
C ILE A 21 18.74 2.01 -6.40
N LEU A 22 18.65 0.70 -6.22
CA LEU A 22 19.72 -0.24 -6.58
C LEU A 22 20.03 -0.24 -8.09
N ILE A 23 19.00 -0.10 -8.94
CA ILE A 23 19.18 0.06 -10.39
C ILE A 23 20.04 1.29 -10.71
N ALA A 24 19.85 2.41 -9.99
CA ALA A 24 20.64 3.63 -10.19
C ALA A 24 22.12 3.47 -9.79
N PHE A 25 22.45 2.46 -8.97
CA PHE A 25 23.83 2.10 -8.60
C PHE A 25 24.36 0.91 -9.41
N GLU A 26 23.71 0.54 -10.52
CA GLU A 26 24.09 -0.60 -11.37
C GLU A 26 24.08 -1.96 -10.66
N ALA A 27 23.42 -2.07 -9.49
CA ALA A 27 23.29 -3.32 -8.73
C ALA A 27 22.10 -4.17 -9.23
N THR A 28 22.07 -4.46 -10.53
CA THR A 28 20.90 -5.06 -11.21
C THR A 28 20.54 -6.44 -10.66
N ASP A 29 21.52 -7.30 -10.40
CA ASP A 29 21.30 -8.68 -9.92
C ASP A 29 20.54 -8.72 -8.60
N ILE A 30 20.88 -7.78 -7.70
CA ILE A 30 20.21 -7.63 -6.40
C ILE A 30 18.82 -7.01 -6.60
N SER A 31 18.74 -5.96 -7.43
CA SER A 31 17.48 -5.23 -7.66
C SER A 31 16.36 -6.09 -8.25
N SER A 32 16.70 -7.09 -9.07
CA SER A 32 15.74 -8.03 -9.67
C SER A 32 15.30 -9.16 -8.73
N SER A 33 15.80 -9.18 -7.49
CA SER A 33 15.45 -10.22 -6.53
C SER A 33 13.95 -10.21 -6.21
N PRO A 34 13.27 -11.38 -6.22
CA PRO A 34 11.87 -11.48 -5.83
C PRO A 34 11.63 -11.18 -4.35
N PHE A 35 12.70 -11.04 -3.56
CA PHE A 35 12.62 -10.72 -2.14
C PHE A 35 11.92 -9.38 -1.87
N PHE A 36 12.19 -8.35 -2.67
CA PHE A 36 11.59 -7.02 -2.50
C PHE A 36 10.06 -7.01 -2.67
N PRO A 37 9.49 -7.51 -3.79
CA PRO A 37 8.04 -7.57 -3.92
C PRO A 37 7.38 -8.49 -2.89
N LEU A 38 8.06 -9.56 -2.44
CA LEU A 38 7.54 -10.43 -1.38
C LEU A 38 7.47 -9.72 -0.01
N ILE A 39 8.51 -8.97 0.37
CA ILE A 39 8.46 -8.13 1.59
C ILE A 39 7.32 -7.13 1.50
N ALA A 40 7.18 -6.45 0.35
CA ALA A 40 6.12 -5.48 0.15
C ALA A 40 4.73 -6.11 0.33
N LEU A 41 4.49 -7.29 -0.23
CA LEU A 41 3.24 -8.04 -0.05
C LEU A 41 2.97 -8.38 1.42
N VAL A 42 3.95 -8.98 2.11
CA VAL A 42 3.76 -9.45 3.49
C VAL A 42 3.51 -8.28 4.44
N PHE A 43 4.43 -7.31 4.45
CA PHE A 43 4.33 -6.18 5.37
C PHE A 43 3.19 -5.23 5.00
N GLY A 44 2.91 -5.05 3.70
CA GLY A 44 1.78 -4.25 3.25
C GLY A 44 0.44 -4.85 3.66
N SER A 45 0.26 -6.17 3.45
CA SER A 45 -0.95 -6.88 3.86
C SER A 45 -1.14 -6.82 5.37
N LEU A 46 -0.10 -7.12 6.15
CA LEU A 46 -0.15 -7.05 7.61
C LEU A 46 -0.45 -5.63 8.09
N GLY A 47 0.18 -4.62 7.50
CA GLY A 47 -0.04 -3.22 7.85
C GLY A 47 -1.48 -2.76 7.63
N VAL A 48 -2.05 -3.10 6.47
CA VAL A 48 -3.46 -2.82 6.14
C VAL A 48 -4.41 -3.59 7.06
N MET A 49 -4.15 -4.88 7.31
CA MET A 49 -4.97 -5.67 8.24
C MET A 49 -4.97 -5.10 9.65
N ILE A 50 -3.79 -4.72 10.18
CA ILE A 50 -3.68 -4.11 11.51
C ILE A 50 -4.49 -2.81 11.59
N HIS A 51 -4.44 -1.96 10.57
CA HIS A 51 -5.25 -0.74 10.50
C HIS A 51 -6.74 -1.06 10.44
N LEU A 52 -7.15 -2.03 9.61
CA LEU A 52 -8.54 -2.46 9.51
C LEU A 52 -9.08 -2.98 10.85
N PHE A 53 -8.34 -3.87 11.51
CA PHE A 53 -8.69 -4.37 12.85
C PHE A 53 -8.72 -3.26 13.89
N SER A 54 -7.81 -2.29 13.80
CA SER A 54 -7.82 -1.14 14.71
C SER A 54 -9.07 -0.30 14.53
N LEU A 55 -9.48 0.00 13.29
CA LEU A 55 -10.69 0.78 12.97
C LEU A 55 -11.97 0.06 13.39
N LEU A 56 -12.03 -1.25 13.16
CA LEU A 56 -13.13 -2.11 13.62
C LEU A 56 -13.24 -2.11 15.14
N LYS A 57 -12.11 -2.23 15.85
CA LYS A 57 -12.11 -2.25 17.32
C LYS A 57 -12.51 -0.92 17.94
N SER A 58 -12.27 0.20 17.25
CA SER A 58 -12.60 1.54 17.74
C SER A 58 -13.95 2.07 17.23
N ASP A 59 -14.73 1.30 16.47
CA ASP A 59 -15.98 1.74 15.82
C ASP A 59 -15.82 3.05 15.00
N THR A 60 -14.61 3.33 14.50
CA THR A 60 -14.30 4.52 13.68
C THR A 60 -14.21 4.20 12.20
N LEU A 61 -14.65 3.00 11.81
CA LEU A 61 -14.62 2.56 10.43
C LEU A 61 -15.59 3.41 9.59
N ASN A 62 -15.04 4.12 8.61
CA ASN A 62 -15.81 4.94 7.68
C ASN A 62 -15.39 4.64 6.23
N GLY A 63 -16.23 5.04 5.28
CA GLY A 63 -16.00 4.77 3.85
C GLY A 63 -14.71 5.38 3.31
N SER A 64 -14.32 6.55 3.83
CA SER A 64 -13.08 7.24 3.45
C SER A 64 -11.84 6.44 3.87
N ALA A 65 -11.80 5.95 5.10
CA ALA A 65 -10.71 5.12 5.63
C ALA A 65 -10.62 3.78 4.89
N LEU A 66 -11.76 3.14 4.62
CA LEU A 66 -11.81 1.92 3.81
C LEU A 66 -11.27 2.16 2.39
N LEU A 67 -11.74 3.22 1.72
CA LEU A 67 -11.29 3.57 0.37
C LEU A 67 -9.78 3.76 0.32
N LEU A 68 -9.21 4.47 1.30
CA LEU A 68 -7.78 4.66 1.42
C LEU A 68 -7.04 3.33 1.65
N LEU A 69 -7.48 2.50 2.59
CA LEU A 69 -6.84 1.20 2.86
C LEU A 69 -6.88 0.27 1.65
N THR A 70 -8.02 0.21 0.94
CA THR A 70 -8.15 -0.56 -0.31
C THR A 70 -7.24 -0.01 -1.40
N SER A 71 -7.09 1.32 -1.50
CA SER A 71 -6.19 1.94 -2.46
C SER A 71 -4.72 1.56 -2.20
N VAL A 72 -4.27 1.61 -0.94
CA VAL A 72 -2.92 1.22 -0.52
C VAL A 72 -2.69 -0.26 -0.81
N LEU A 73 -3.64 -1.12 -0.44
CA LEU A 73 -3.53 -2.56 -0.69
C LEU A 73 -3.42 -2.85 -2.20
N SER A 74 -4.24 -2.19 -3.01
CA SER A 74 -4.23 -2.35 -4.47
C SER A 74 -2.91 -1.89 -5.09
N ILE A 75 -2.32 -0.80 -4.59
CA ILE A 75 -1.00 -0.32 -5.04
C ILE A 75 0.08 -1.35 -4.69
N ILE A 76 0.13 -1.82 -3.45
CA ILE A 76 1.15 -2.78 -2.98
C ILE A 76 1.04 -4.09 -3.76
N PHE A 77 -0.18 -4.64 -3.91
CA PHE A 77 -0.41 -5.87 -4.66
C PHE A 77 -0.11 -5.67 -6.15
N GLY A 78 -0.63 -4.59 -6.75
CA GLY A 78 -0.43 -4.30 -8.16
C GLY A 78 1.05 -4.18 -8.52
N PHE A 79 1.82 -3.44 -7.71
CA PHE A 79 3.27 -3.36 -7.86
C PHE A 79 3.93 -4.73 -7.70
N SER A 80 3.69 -5.42 -6.59
CA SER A 80 4.44 -6.62 -6.25
C SER A 80 4.16 -7.77 -7.21
N LEU A 81 2.90 -7.97 -7.58
CA LEU A 81 2.49 -8.99 -8.55
C LEU A 81 3.01 -8.64 -9.95
N SER A 82 3.04 -7.35 -10.32
CA SER A 82 3.63 -6.92 -11.60
C SER A 82 5.13 -7.19 -11.65
N SER A 83 5.85 -6.90 -10.56
CA SER A 83 7.30 -7.17 -10.44
C SER A 83 7.62 -8.66 -10.43
N LEU A 84 6.69 -9.49 -9.97
CA LEU A 84 6.78 -10.96 -10.04
C LEU A 84 6.36 -11.52 -11.41
N GLY A 85 6.05 -10.68 -12.39
CA GLY A 85 5.71 -11.10 -13.75
C GLY A 85 4.28 -11.61 -13.93
N ILE A 86 3.39 -11.38 -12.97
CA ILE A 86 1.98 -11.79 -13.10
C ILE A 86 1.28 -10.89 -14.12
N PRO A 87 0.66 -11.47 -15.16
CA PRO A 87 -0.01 -10.68 -16.19
C PRO A 87 -1.16 -9.87 -15.59
N ASN A 88 -1.43 -8.70 -16.17
CA ASN A 88 -2.53 -7.81 -15.80
C ASN A 88 -2.44 -7.15 -14.40
N ALA A 89 -1.47 -7.51 -13.56
CA ALA A 89 -1.28 -6.89 -12.23
C ALA A 89 -1.08 -5.37 -12.28
N LYS A 90 -0.51 -4.84 -13.37
CA LYS A 90 -0.40 -3.40 -13.63
C LYS A 90 -1.74 -2.65 -13.61
N TYR A 91 -2.85 -3.31 -13.95
CA TYR A 91 -4.18 -2.68 -13.88
C TYR A 91 -4.67 -2.55 -12.44
N LEU A 92 -4.26 -3.45 -11.54
CA LEU A 92 -4.54 -3.32 -10.11
C LEU A 92 -3.77 -2.14 -9.50
N LEU A 93 -2.52 -1.92 -9.92
CA LEU A 93 -1.74 -0.74 -9.54
C LEU A 93 -2.44 0.56 -10.00
N LEU A 94 -2.88 0.59 -11.26
CA LEU A 94 -3.65 1.72 -11.80
C LEU A 94 -4.95 1.94 -11.03
N MET A 95 -5.69 0.88 -10.72
CA MET A 95 -6.90 0.96 -9.91
C MET A 95 -6.61 1.58 -8.54
N GLY A 96 -5.54 1.13 -7.87
CA GLY A 96 -5.11 1.71 -6.60
C GLY A 96 -4.82 3.21 -6.69
N ALA A 97 -4.09 3.65 -7.72
CA ALA A 97 -3.82 5.06 -7.96
C ALA A 97 -5.10 5.88 -8.23
N LEU A 98 -6.05 5.33 -8.98
CA LEU A 98 -7.35 5.96 -9.21
C LEU A 98 -8.16 6.08 -7.93
N LEU A 99 -8.16 5.06 -7.08
CA LEU A 99 -8.84 5.10 -5.77
C LEU A 99 -8.23 6.18 -4.87
N VAL A 100 -6.90 6.38 -4.90
CA VAL A 100 -6.26 7.50 -4.21
C VAL A 100 -6.76 8.84 -4.76
N ALA A 101 -6.82 9.00 -6.08
CA ALA A 101 -7.32 10.23 -6.70
C ALA A 101 -8.78 10.52 -6.30
N VAL A 102 -9.64 9.50 -6.34
CA VAL A 102 -11.04 9.59 -5.89
C VAL A 102 -11.10 9.98 -4.40
N TRP A 103 -10.27 9.34 -3.56
CA TRP A 103 -10.22 9.63 -2.13
C TRP A 103 -9.81 11.09 -1.83
N ILE A 104 -8.87 11.65 -2.59
CA ILE A 104 -8.44 13.06 -2.45
C ILE A 104 -9.58 14.02 -2.82
N ILE A 105 -10.38 13.69 -3.83
CA ILE A 105 -11.45 14.56 -4.35
C ILE A 105 -12.70 14.52 -3.46
N ILE A 106 -13.00 13.38 -2.84
CA ILE A 106 -14.18 13.25 -1.99
C ILE A 106 -14.00 14.13 -0.73
N PRO A 107 -14.85 15.14 -0.51
CA PRO A 107 -14.76 15.98 0.68
C PRO A 107 -14.99 15.11 1.91
N ASN A 108 -13.94 14.96 2.72
CA ASN A 108 -14.05 14.34 4.03
C ASN A 108 -14.83 15.33 4.89
N LYS A 109 -16.12 15.07 5.14
CA LYS A 109 -16.90 15.80 6.16
C LYS A 109 -16.29 15.46 7.52
N LYS A 110 -15.18 16.12 7.86
CA LYS A 110 -14.88 16.37 9.27
C LYS A 110 -16.03 17.25 9.74
N GLN A 111 -16.81 16.72 10.67
CA GLN A 111 -17.65 17.56 11.51
C GLN A 111 -16.76 18.69 12.01
N GLU A 112 -17.11 19.91 11.62
CA GLU A 112 -16.68 21.11 12.33
C GLU A 112 -17.23 20.93 13.74
N GLU A 113 -16.34 20.65 14.69
CA GLU A 113 -16.65 20.77 16.12
C GLU A 113 -16.70 22.27 16.42
N GLU A 114 -17.92 22.79 16.55
CA GLU A 114 -18.23 24.00 17.32
C GLU A 114 -17.92 23.78 18.82
#